data_AF-A0A2K3M685-F1
#
_entry.id   AF-A0A2K3M685-F1
#
_cell.length_a   1.000
_cell.length_b   1.000
_cell.length_c   1.000
_cell.angle_alpha   90.00
_cell.angle_beta   90.00
_cell.angle_gamma   90.00
#
_symmetry.space_group_name_H-M   'P 1'
#
loop_
_entity.id
_entity.type
_entity.pdbx_description
1 polymer ?
#
loop_
_entity_poly.entity_id
_entity_poly.type
_entity_poly.pdbx_seq_one_letter_code
_entity_poly.pdbx_strand_id
1 'polypeptide(L)'
;GGSGYARKITYKNITLVGVKNPVIIDQQYNALQAIGKGVKISDVTFRNFRGTAKNKKAIELNCGSIGCTNIVLEEINIFGLNGERTSSSCKNAHVTSSSCNPTVTCIGK
;
A
#
# COMPACT_ATOMS: atom_id res chain seq x y z
N GLY A 1 3.73 -16.08 9.80
CA GLY A 1 3.69 -14.96 10.76
C GLY A 1 2.62 -15.23 11.78
N GLY A 2 2.43 -14.33 12.76
CA GLY A 2 1.40 -14.50 13.79
C GLY A 2 -0.04 -14.59 13.26
N SER A 3 -0.99 -14.78 14.18
CA SER A 3 -2.44 -14.81 13.91
C SER A 3 -3.12 -13.55 14.46
N GLY A 4 -4.29 -13.21 13.92
CA GLY A 4 -5.08 -12.04 14.34
C GLY A 4 -5.62 -11.25 13.17
N TYR A 5 -6.08 -10.04 13.42
CA TYR A 5 -6.59 -9.13 12.39
C TYR A 5 -6.13 -7.69 12.60
N ALA A 6 -5.98 -6.98 11.49
CA ALA A 6 -5.89 -5.52 11.44
C ALA A 6 -6.96 -5.05 10.45
N ARG A 7 -7.96 -4.29 10.92
CA ARG A 7 -9.11 -3.93 10.09
C ARG A 7 -9.71 -2.59 10.44
N LYS A 8 -10.43 -1.99 9.47
CA LYS A 8 -11.11 -0.69 9.61
C LYS A 8 -10.13 0.43 9.94
N ILE A 9 -9.06 0.52 9.15
CA ILE A 9 -7.98 1.50 9.32
C ILE A 9 -8.11 2.56 8.23
N THR A 10 -7.99 3.83 8.59
CA THR A 10 -8.02 4.93 7.62
C THR A 10 -6.86 5.87 7.84
N TYR A 11 -6.07 6.07 6.80
CA TYR A 11 -5.09 7.15 6.70
C TYR A 11 -5.63 8.19 5.73
N LYS A 12 -5.73 9.45 6.16
CA LYS A 12 -6.36 10.50 5.37
C LYS A 12 -5.62 11.83 5.49
N ASN A 13 -5.58 12.60 4.40
CA ASN A 13 -5.06 13.98 4.35
C ASN A 13 -3.58 14.06 4.78
N ILE A 14 -2.72 13.29 4.11
CA ILE A 14 -1.29 13.20 4.44
C ILE A 14 -0.45 13.90 3.37
N THR A 15 0.42 14.81 3.81
CA THR A 15 1.45 15.43 2.97
C THR A 15 2.78 14.71 3.13
N LEU A 16 3.36 14.31 1.99
CA LEU A 16 4.62 13.55 1.91
C LEU A 16 5.75 14.49 1.48
N VAL A 17 6.84 14.51 2.25
CA VAL A 17 8.02 15.33 1.93
C VAL A 17 9.25 14.42 1.86
N GLY A 18 9.61 14.02 0.64
CA GLY A 18 10.76 13.15 0.39
C GLY A 18 10.75 11.84 1.18
N VAL A 19 9.57 11.23 1.31
CA VAL A 19 9.38 9.98 2.07
C VAL A 19 9.96 8.81 1.28
N LYS A 20 10.66 7.88 1.95
CA LYS A 20 11.29 6.75 1.26
C LYS A 20 10.27 5.86 0.54
N ASN A 21 9.26 5.38 1.27
CA ASN A 21 8.19 4.53 0.76
C ASN A 21 6.85 4.98 1.40
N PRO A 22 6.06 5.83 0.72
CA PRO A 22 4.88 6.47 1.31
C PRO A 22 3.72 5.56 1.73
N VAL A 23 3.33 4.61 0.88
CA VAL A 23 2.17 3.73 1.12
C VAL A 23 2.67 2.29 1.11
N ILE A 24 2.70 1.64 2.27
CA ILE A 24 3.19 0.27 2.42
C ILE A 24 2.21 -0.58 3.21
N ILE A 25 1.95 -1.79 2.71
CA ILE A 25 1.53 -2.95 3.51
C ILE A 25 2.57 -4.03 3.27
N ASP A 26 3.29 -4.47 4.30
CA ASP A 26 4.32 -5.52 4.17
C ASP A 26 4.07 -6.65 5.16
N GLN A 27 3.61 -7.79 4.64
CA GLN A 27 3.44 -9.03 5.41
C GLN A 27 4.62 -10.01 5.25
N GLN A 28 5.71 -9.57 4.61
CA GLN A 28 6.94 -10.35 4.41
C GLN A 28 8.13 -9.81 5.21
N TYR A 29 7.84 -9.06 6.27
CA TYR A 29 8.83 -8.42 7.12
C TYR A 29 9.91 -9.40 7.59
N ASN A 30 11.18 -9.05 7.35
CA ASN A 30 12.40 -9.81 7.68
C ASN A 30 12.58 -11.18 7.01
N ALA A 31 11.77 -11.55 6.01
CA ALA A 31 11.90 -12.82 5.25
C ALA A 31 11.97 -14.11 6.10
N LEU A 32 11.72 -14.03 7.42
CA LEU A 32 11.56 -15.19 8.27
C LEU A 32 10.38 -15.97 7.72
N GLN A 33 10.58 -17.27 7.50
CA GLN A 33 9.52 -18.16 7.03
C GLN A 33 8.26 -17.84 7.82
N ALA A 34 7.18 -17.55 7.10
CA ALA A 34 5.93 -17.18 7.72
C ALA A 34 5.38 -18.39 8.49
N ILE A 35 5.79 -18.59 9.74
CA ILE A 35 5.24 -19.59 10.64
C ILE A 35 3.83 -19.14 10.99
N GLY A 36 2.79 -19.79 10.48
CA GLY A 36 1.38 -19.43 10.70
C GLY A 36 0.73 -18.68 9.53
N LYS A 37 -0.61 -18.64 9.52
CA LYS A 37 -1.40 -18.16 8.36
C LYS A 37 -1.16 -16.66 8.04
N GLY A 38 -0.69 -15.86 9.01
CA GLY A 38 -0.52 -14.41 8.87
C GLY A 38 -1.72 -13.63 9.43
N VAL A 39 -1.49 -12.35 9.74
CA VAL A 39 -2.55 -11.44 10.22
C VAL A 39 -3.50 -11.13 9.07
N LYS A 40 -4.81 -11.23 9.28
CA LYS A 40 -5.79 -10.86 8.27
C LYS A 40 -5.91 -9.34 8.20
N ILE A 41 -5.58 -8.75 7.05
CA ILE A 41 -5.70 -7.31 6.82
C ILE A 41 -6.94 -7.04 5.96
N SER A 42 -7.87 -6.23 6.47
CA SER A 42 -9.05 -5.83 5.69
C SER A 42 -9.50 -4.39 5.91
N ASP A 43 -10.23 -3.82 4.97
CA ASP A 43 -10.91 -2.53 5.14
C ASP A 43 -9.92 -1.40 5.51
N VAL A 44 -8.85 -1.29 4.74
CA VAL A 44 -7.81 -0.26 4.92
C VAL A 44 -7.96 0.78 3.82
N THR A 45 -8.13 2.03 4.19
CA THR A 45 -8.26 3.15 3.25
C THR A 45 -7.08 4.10 3.37
N PHE A 46 -6.46 4.41 2.23
CA PHE A 46 -5.54 5.53 2.07
C PHE A 46 -6.24 6.58 1.21
N ARG A 47 -6.45 7.78 1.76
CA ARG A 47 -7.20 8.84 1.09
C ARG A 47 -6.47 10.17 1.10
N ASN A 48 -6.43 10.85 -0.03
CA ASN A 48 -5.90 12.21 -0.15
C ASN A 48 -4.43 12.32 0.33
N PHE A 49 -3.56 11.50 -0.26
CA PHE A 49 -2.10 11.59 -0.04
C PHE A 49 -1.48 12.44 -1.14
N ARG A 50 -0.64 13.41 -0.77
CA ARG A 50 -0.01 14.32 -1.74
C ARG A 50 1.45 14.57 -1.41
N GLY A 51 2.32 14.62 -2.40
CA GLY A 51 3.70 15.09 -2.22
C GLY A 51 4.74 14.20 -2.89
N THR A 52 5.90 14.04 -2.26
CA THR A 52 7.08 13.44 -2.91
C THR A 52 7.64 12.21 -2.21
N ALA A 53 8.12 11.28 -3.02
CA ALA A 53 8.83 10.08 -2.62
C ALA A 53 10.30 10.10 -3.06
N LYS A 54 11.17 9.45 -2.29
CA LYS A 54 12.58 9.23 -2.69
C LYS A 54 12.71 8.02 -3.62
N ASN A 55 11.95 6.96 -3.37
CA ASN A 55 12.02 5.76 -4.20
C ASN A 55 11.01 5.83 -5.35
N LYS A 56 11.38 5.19 -6.48
CA LYS A 56 10.49 5.05 -7.64
C LYS A 56 9.21 4.31 -7.27
N LYS A 57 9.30 3.26 -6.45
CA LYS A 57 8.14 2.52 -5.97
C LYS A 57 7.52 3.25 -4.77
N ALA A 58 6.46 4.02 -5.01
CA ALA A 58 5.81 4.84 -3.97
C ALA A 58 4.69 4.10 -3.23
N ILE A 59 4.07 3.11 -3.89
CA ILE A 59 3.02 2.25 -3.31
C ILE A 59 3.48 0.80 -3.38
N GLU A 60 3.53 0.13 -2.23
CA GLU A 60 3.95 -1.27 -2.12
C GLU A 60 2.98 -2.05 -1.22
N LEU A 61 2.19 -2.94 -1.83
CA LEU A 61 1.22 -3.77 -1.12
C LEU A 61 1.64 -5.24 -1.21
N ASN A 62 2.50 -5.68 -0.30
CA ASN A 62 3.08 -7.01 -0.27
C ASN A 62 2.38 -7.91 0.77
N CYS A 63 1.22 -8.45 0.42
CA CYS A 63 0.43 -9.30 1.31
C CYS A 63 0.86 -10.78 1.24
N GLY A 64 0.62 -11.48 2.35
CA GLY A 64 0.90 -12.90 2.51
C GLY A 64 -0.11 -13.78 1.77
N SER A 65 -0.09 -15.08 2.03
CA SER A 65 -0.97 -16.05 1.34
C SER A 65 -2.45 -15.91 1.67
N ILE A 66 -2.83 -15.44 2.87
CA ILE A 66 -4.23 -15.10 3.19
C ILE A 66 -4.73 -13.93 2.34
N GLY A 67 -3.82 -13.07 1.87
CA GLY A 67 -4.12 -11.85 1.14
C GLY A 67 -4.67 -10.72 2.02
N CYS A 68 -4.72 -9.54 1.42
CA CYS A 68 -5.36 -8.35 1.98
C CYS A 68 -6.62 -8.02 1.20
N THR A 69 -7.73 -7.75 1.89
CA THR A 69 -9.04 -7.54 1.25
C THR A 69 -9.58 -6.13 1.48
N ASN A 70 -10.26 -5.56 0.49
CA ASN A 70 -10.88 -4.23 0.59
C ASN A 70 -9.84 -3.14 0.97
N ILE A 71 -8.75 -3.09 0.22
CA ILE A 71 -7.76 -2.01 0.30
C ILE A 71 -8.19 -0.91 -0.66
N VAL A 72 -8.39 0.30 -0.16
CA VAL A 72 -8.90 1.44 -0.94
C VAL A 72 -7.80 2.49 -1.08
N LEU A 73 -7.51 2.88 -2.32
CA LEU A 73 -6.58 3.97 -2.66
C LEU A 73 -7.34 5.08 -3.38
N GLU A 74 -7.55 6.20 -2.70
CA GLU A 74 -8.38 7.30 -3.21
C GLU A 74 -7.64 8.63 -3.17
N GLU A 75 -7.67 9.38 -4.26
CA GLU A 75 -7.05 10.72 -4.35
C GLU A 75 -5.57 10.70 -3.95
N ILE A 76 -4.82 9.73 -4.47
CA ILE A 76 -3.39 9.59 -4.22
C ILE A 76 -2.61 10.32 -5.32
N ASN A 77 -1.69 11.21 -4.95
CA ASN A 77 -0.87 11.93 -5.91
C ASN A 77 0.58 12.07 -5.40
N ILE A 78 1.44 11.16 -5.83
CA ILE A 78 2.81 11.03 -5.35
C ILE A 78 3.81 11.04 -6.52
N PHE A 79 4.74 11.98 -6.50
CA PHE A 79 5.81 12.11 -7.49
C PHE A 79 7.19 11.82 -6.88
N GLY A 80 8.20 11.64 -7.73
CA GLY A 80 9.59 11.72 -7.32
C GLY A 80 9.95 13.12 -6.82
N LEU A 81 11.11 13.25 -6.17
CA LEU A 81 11.60 14.53 -5.63
C LEU A 81 11.64 15.64 -6.69
N ASN A 82 11.88 15.31 -7.96
CA ASN A 82 11.98 16.27 -9.05
C ASN A 82 10.80 16.16 -10.03
N GLY A 83 9.66 15.61 -9.57
CA GLY A 83 8.45 15.48 -10.39
C GLY A 83 8.41 14.23 -11.27
N GLU A 84 9.33 13.28 -11.09
CA GLU A 84 9.36 12.04 -11.85
C GLU A 84 8.12 11.17 -11.56
N ARG A 85 7.73 10.35 -12.53
CA ARG A 85 6.68 9.35 -12.32
C ARG A 85 7.15 8.27 -11.35
N THR A 86 6.33 7.99 -10.34
CA THR A 86 6.50 6.86 -9.44
C THR A 86 5.76 5.63 -9.97
N SER A 87 5.92 4.51 -9.30
CA SER A 87 5.28 3.23 -9.63
C SER A 87 4.64 2.61 -8.40
N SER A 88 3.74 1.66 -8.63
CA SER A 88 3.12 0.83 -7.61
C SER A 88 3.48 -0.64 -7.82
N SER A 89 3.40 -1.46 -6.77
CA SER A 89 3.41 -2.91 -6.88
C SER A 89 2.50 -3.55 -5.85
N CYS A 90 1.86 -4.66 -6.21
CA CYS A 90 0.99 -5.40 -5.31
C CYS A 90 1.22 -6.91 -5.42
N LYS A 91 0.99 -7.61 -4.32
CA LYS A 91 0.99 -9.07 -4.20
C LYS A 91 -0.13 -9.46 -3.24
N ASN A 92 -1.03 -10.35 -3.70
CA ASN A 92 -2.17 -10.87 -2.94
C ASN A 92 -3.01 -9.78 -2.25
N ALA A 93 -3.26 -8.66 -2.94
CA ALA A 93 -3.98 -7.53 -2.38
C ALA A 93 -5.14 -7.13 -3.30
N HIS A 94 -6.36 -7.24 -2.78
CA HIS A 94 -7.57 -6.82 -3.47
C HIS A 94 -7.76 -5.32 -3.27
N VAL A 95 -7.39 -4.56 -4.30
CA VAL A 95 -7.39 -3.10 -4.28
C VAL A 95 -8.52 -2.53 -5.13
N THR A 96 -9.17 -1.48 -4.63
CA THR A 96 -9.94 -0.53 -5.44
C THR A 96 -9.22 0.81 -5.45
N SER A 97 -9.19 1.47 -6.61
CA SER A 97 -8.50 2.75 -6.75
C SER A 97 -9.33 3.77 -7.52
N SER A 98 -9.37 5.00 -7.04
CA SER A 98 -9.97 6.16 -7.71
C SER A 98 -8.98 7.34 -7.66
N SER A 99 -8.70 7.95 -8.81
CA SER A 99 -7.78 9.10 -8.90
C SER A 99 -6.43 8.86 -8.21
N CYS A 100 -5.64 7.90 -8.72
CA CYS A 100 -4.41 7.43 -8.09
C CYS A 100 -3.20 7.59 -9.03
N ASN A 101 -2.23 8.39 -8.60
CA ASN A 101 -0.90 8.52 -9.17
C ASN A 101 0.13 8.19 -8.06
N PRO A 102 0.90 7.10 -8.19
CA PRO A 102 1.07 6.26 -9.38
C PRO A 102 -0.14 5.38 -9.69
N THR A 103 -0.31 5.02 -10.98
CA THR A 103 -1.35 4.07 -11.42
C THR A 103 -1.15 2.72 -10.73
N VAL A 104 -2.24 2.10 -10.29
CA VAL A 104 -2.25 0.80 -9.61
C VAL A 104 -2.92 -0.23 -10.52
N THR A 105 -2.21 -1.31 -10.83
CA THR A 105 -2.66 -2.31 -11.82
C THR A 105 -3.22 -3.59 -11.20
N CYS A 106 -3.21 -3.71 -9.87
CA CYS A 106 -3.66 -4.89 -9.13
C CYS A 106 -5.16 -4.83 -8.74
N ILE A 107 -5.96 -4.10 -9.52
CA ILE A 107 -7.38 -3.89 -9.23
C ILE A 107 -8.13 -5.23 -9.35
N GLY A 108 -8.86 -5.61 -8.30
CA GLY A 108 -9.73 -6.79 -8.29
C GLY A 108 -9.04 -8.17 -8.24
N LYS A 109 -7.74 -8.24 -7.90
CA LYS A 109 -7.00 -9.50 -7.77
C LYS A 109 -6.69 -9.89 -6.34
#